data_AF-D5MK19-F1
#
_entry.id   AF-D5MK19-F1
#
_cell.length_a   1.000
_cell.length_b   1.000
_cell.length_c   1.000
_cell.angle_alpha   90.00
_cell.angle_beta   90.00
_cell.angle_gamma   90.00
#
_symmetry.space_group_name_H-M   'P 1'
#
loop_
_entity.id
_entity.type
_entity.pdbx_description
1 polymer ?
#
loop_
_entity_poly.entity_id
_entity_poly.type
_entity_poly.pdbx_seq_one_letter_code
_entity_poly.pdbx_strand_id
1 'polypeptide(L)' 'MMERWQQLVQFLKEVRTELKRVNWPLRKEVVGSTIVVIVSVFILSLFLGVVDVTLQKLLTLVVR' A
#
# COMPACT_ATOMS: atom_id res chain seq x y z
N MET A 1 -42.17 1.87 13.60
CA MET A 1 -41.55 1.65 12.26
C MET A 1 -40.98 2.94 11.68
N MET A 2 -41.71 4.07 11.75
CA MET A 2 -41.25 5.40 11.30
C MET A 2 -40.02 5.96 12.05
N GLU A 3 -39.86 5.67 13.35
CA GLU A 3 -38.72 6.16 14.14
C GLU A 3 -37.36 5.61 13.66
N ARG A 4 -37.32 4.35 13.20
CA ARG A 4 -36.09 3.72 12.69
C ARG A 4 -35.57 4.40 11.43
N TRP A 5 -36.46 4.95 10.61
CA TRP A 5 -36.09 5.68 9.40
C TRP A 5 -35.41 7.02 9.72
N GLN A 6 -35.88 7.73 10.75
CA GLN A 6 -35.25 8.98 11.17
C GLN A 6 -33.86 8.75 11.77
N GLN A 7 -33.69 7.68 12.55
CA GLN A 7 -32.39 7.29 13.11
C GLN A 7 -31.37 6.93 12.01
N LEU A 8 -31.79 6.24 10.94
CA LEU A 8 -30.91 5.90 9.82
C LEU A 8 -30.46 7.13 9.02
N VAL A 9 -31.36 8.09 8.79
CA VAL A 9 -31.03 9.35 8.09
C VAL A 9 -30.08 10.20 8.94
N GLN A 10 -30.30 10.25 10.25
CA GLN A 10 -29.43 10.92 11.20
C GLN A 10 -28.03 10.28 11.22
N PHE A 11 -27.95 8.95 11.29
CA PHE A 11 -26.70 8.19 11.26
C PHE A 11 -25.90 8.44 9.97
N LEU A 12 -26.53 8.41 8.80
CA LEU A 12 -25.85 8.71 7.52
C LEU A 12 -25.33 10.15 7.46
N LYS A 13 -26.04 11.10 8.08
CA LYS A 13 -25.63 12.50 8.16
C LYS A 13 -24.43 12.69 9.09
N GLU A 14 -24.39 11.95 10.20
CA GLU A 14 -23.27 11.92 11.14
C GLU A 14 -22.03 11.28 10.50
N VAL A 15 -22.18 10.12 9.84
CA VAL A 15 -21.11 9.45 9.07
C VAL A 15 -20.53 10.37 8.00
N ARG A 16 -21.38 11.08 7.24
CA ARG A 16 -20.91 12.07 6.24
C ARG A 16 -20.11 13.21 6.88
N THR A 17 -20.42 13.57 8.12
CA THR A 17 -19.72 14.64 8.84
C THR A 17 -18.38 14.16 9.39
N GLU A 18 -18.29 12.91 9.86
CA GLU A 18 -17.03 12.28 10.27
C GLU A 18 -16.11 11.98 9.08
N LEU A 19 -16.66 11.51 7.96
CA LEU A 19 -15.91 11.29 6.72
C LEU A 19 -15.29 12.58 6.17
N LYS A 20 -15.82 13.76 6.51
CA LYS A 20 -15.20 15.05 6.18
C LYS A 20 -14.02 15.41 7.11
N ARG A 21 -13.95 14.82 8.30
CA ARG A 21 -12.80 14.95 9.22
C ARG A 21 -11.67 13.97 8.88
N VAL A 22 -11.89 13.05 7.95
CA VAL A 22 -10.81 12.25 7.38
C VAL A 22 -9.91 13.19 6.59
N ASN A 23 -8.76 13.49 7.18
CA ASN A 23 -7.67 14.19 6.51
C ASN A 23 -7.14 13.27 5.40
N TRP A 24 -7.76 13.37 4.22
CA TRP A 24 -7.23 12.72 3.05
C TRP A 24 -5.83 13.28 2.80
N PRO A 25 -4.80 12.42 2.73
CA PRO A 25 -3.43 12.86 2.53
C PRO A 25 -3.37 13.67 1.24
N LEU A 26 -2.67 14.80 1.29
CA LEU A 26 -2.51 15.66 0.12
C LEU A 26 -1.76 14.86 -0.94
N ARG A 27 -2.14 14.98 -2.23
CA ARG A 27 -1.55 14.20 -3.34
C ARG A 27 -0.01 14.19 -3.34
N LYS A 28 0.62 15.25 -2.83
CA LYS A 28 2.07 15.39 -2.67
C LYS A 28 2.69 14.36 -1.70
N GLU A 29 2.03 14.03 -0.60
CA GLU A 29 2.50 13.05 0.40
C GLU A 29 2.37 11.61 -0.10
N VAL A 30 1.28 11.33 -0.83
CA VAL A 30 1.06 10.04 -1.46
C VAL A 30 2.15 9.77 -2.50
N VAL A 31 2.47 10.76 -3.35
CA VAL A 31 3.54 10.66 -4.34
C VAL A 31 4.91 10.48 -3.68
N GLY A 32 5.20 11.23 -2.62
CA GLY A 32 6.45 11.08 -1.87
C GLY A 32 6.63 9.66 -1.31
N SER A 33 5.58 9.10 -0.69
CA SER A 33 5.60 7.74 -0.15
C SER A 33 5.75 6.68 -1.26
N THR A 34 5.10 6.86 -2.41
CA THR A 34 5.23 5.94 -3.55
C THR A 34 6.65 5.94 -4.12
N ILE A 35 7.31 7.10 -4.21
CA ILE A 35 8.70 7.19 -4.72
C ILE A 35 9.65 6.39 -3.83
N VAL A 36 9.52 6.51 -2.50
CA VAL A 36 10.35 5.75 -1.55
C VAL A 36 10.15 4.25 -1.73
N VAL A 37 8.90 3.80 -1.90
CA VAL A 37 8.59 2.39 -2.16
C VAL A 37 9.22 1.91 -3.47
N ILE A 38 9.11 2.68 -4.56
CA ILE A 38 9.71 2.33 -5.86
C ILE A 38 11.23 2.15 -5.73
N VAL A 39 11.91 3.09 -5.08
CA VAL A 39 13.36 3.00 -4.86
C VAL A 39 13.72 1.77 -4.02
N SER A 40 12.94 1.50 -2.97
CA SER A 40 13.18 0.36 -2.07
C SER A 40 13.02 -0.97 -2.81
N VAL A 41 11.96 -1.11 -3.61
CA VAL A 41 11.71 -2.31 -4.44
C VAL A 41 12.81 -2.48 -5.48
N PHE A 42 13.28 -1.39 -6.10
CA PHE A 42 14.35 -1.45 -7.09
C PHE A 42 15.65 -2.01 -6.48
N ILE A 43 16.05 -1.51 -5.31
CA ILE A 43 17.23 -1.99 -4.57
C ILE A 43 17.10 -3.47 -4.22
N LEU A 44 15.95 -3.87 -3.66
CA LEU A 44 15.68 -5.26 -3.29
C LEU A 44 15.70 -6.18 -4.51
N SER A 45 15.09 -5.77 -5.62
CA SER A 45 15.07 -6.56 -6.86
C SER A 45 16.46 -6.77 -7.43
N LEU A 46 17.32 -5.75 -7.38
CA LEU A 46 18.70 -5.86 -7.84
C LEU A 46 19.50 -6.81 -6.94
N PHE A 47 19.36 -6.68 -5.62
CA PHE A 47 20.01 -7.56 -4.67
C PHE A 47 19.61 -9.03 -4.87
N LEU A 48 18.30 -9.30 -4.89
CA LEU A 48 17.78 -10.64 -5.12
C LEU A 48 18.23 -11.20 -6.47
N GLY A 49 18.18 -10.41 -7.55
CA GLY A 49 18.64 -10.84 -8.86
C GLY A 49 20.12 -11.22 -8.89
N VAL A 50 20.99 -10.47 -8.20
CA VAL A 50 22.41 -10.83 -8.07
C VAL A 50 22.59 -12.13 -7.30
N VAL A 51 21.86 -12.30 -6.19
CA VAL A 51 21.91 -13.51 -5.36
C VAL A 51 21.43 -14.72 -6.17
N ASP A 52 20.31 -14.60 -6.87
CA ASP A 52 19.73 -15.67 -7.69
C ASP A 52 20.69 -16.12 -8.78
N VAL A 53 21.29 -15.19 -9.52
CA VAL A 53 22.29 -15.51 -10.55
C VAL A 53 23.52 -16.17 -9.95
N THR A 54 23.97 -15.70 -8.78
CA THR A 54 25.14 -16.28 -8.10
C THR A 54 24.86 -17.70 -7.63
N LEU A 55 23.70 -17.94 -7.02
CA LEU A 55 23.28 -19.25 -6.56
C LEU A 55 23.05 -20.21 -7.75
N GLN A 56 22.41 -19.77 -8.83
CA GLN A 56 22.24 -20.58 -10.04
C GLN A 56 23.58 -21.04 -10.62
N LYS A 57 24.57 -20.14 -10.69
CA LYS A 57 25.92 -20.47 -11.16
C LYS A 57 26.62 -21.47 -10.24
N LEU A 58 26.56 -21.27 -8.92
CA LEU A 58 27.15 -22.17 -7.94
C LEU A 58 26.50 -23.56 -7.96
N LEU A 59 25.17 -23.62 -7.99
CA LEU A 59 24.43 -24.89 -8.06
C LEU A 59 24.78 -25.66 -9.34
N THR A 60 24.85 -24.97 -10.49
CA THR A 60 25.24 -25.60 -11.75
C THR A 60 26.68 -26.14 -11.71
N LEU A 61 27.58 -25.49 -10.97
CA LEU A 61 28.96 -25.93 -10.79
C LEU A 61 29.07 -27.14 -9.85
N VAL A 62 28.21 -27.22 -8.83
CA VAL A 62 28.18 -28.33 -7.86
C VAL A 62 27.45 -29.58 -8.40
N VAL A 63 26.40 -29.39 -9.21
CA VAL A 63 25.60 -30.49 -9.78
C VAL A 63 26.27 -31.13 -11.00
N ARG A 64 27.26 -30.46 -11.59
CA ARG A 64 28.02 -30.93 -12.75
C ARG A 64 29.30 -31.64 -12.32
#